data_AF-A0A139MIY1-F1
#
_entry.id   AF-A0A139MIY1-F1
#
_cell.length_a   1.000
_cell.length_b   1.000
_cell.length_c   1.000
_cell.angle_alpha   90.00
_cell.angle_beta   90.00
_cell.angle_gamma   90.00
#
_symmetry.space_group_name_H-M   'P 1'
#
loop_
_entity.id
_entity.type
_entity.pdbx_description
1 polymer ?
#
loop_
_entity_poly.entity_id
_entity_poly.type
_entity_poly.pdbx_seq_one_letter_code
_entity_poly.pdbx_strand_id
1 'polypeptide(L)'
;MQNPDFAQGGFSLVVGVLSDVAALKGKDYKAYDIQLSNQNGPVHQISSTVVTIPVDPNKEVEAIAAIGEDGKLENYQFTLNADKTKVTFTTNHFSAYGVVYKSAPKVMQKENDRKLPSTGQTMSMVGVIGGVLLSALGFVFYLEKRRNHKA
;
A
#
# COMPACT_ATOMS: atom_id res chain seq x y z
N MET A 1 -3.59 -21.60 14.36
CA MET A 1 -2.55 -22.65 14.26
C MET A 1 -1.21 -21.95 14.34
N GLN A 2 -0.29 -22.45 15.18
CA GLN A 2 1.10 -21.99 15.20
C GLN A 2 1.80 -22.52 13.94
N ASN A 3 2.68 -21.73 13.30
CA ASN A 3 3.48 -22.23 12.18
C ASN A 3 4.32 -23.44 12.67
N PRO A 4 4.25 -24.60 11.96
CA PRO A 4 4.93 -25.84 12.37
C PRO A 4 6.45 -25.70 12.47
N ASP A 5 7.06 -24.80 11.70
CA ASP A 5 8.49 -24.56 11.72
C ASP A 5 8.90 -24.01 13.10
N PHE A 6 8.16 -23.05 13.64
CA PHE A 6 8.47 -22.45 14.94
C PHE A 6 8.10 -23.34 16.13
N ALA A 7 7.29 -24.38 15.93
CA ALA A 7 6.90 -25.29 17.00
C ALA A 7 8.08 -26.13 17.53
N GLN A 8 9.14 -26.30 16.74
CA GLN A 8 10.33 -27.07 17.11
C GLN A 8 11.31 -26.29 18.01
N GLY A 9 11.11 -24.98 18.19
CA GLY A 9 12.05 -24.10 18.90
C GLY A 9 13.35 -23.88 18.12
N GLY A 10 14.33 -23.20 18.74
CA GLY A 10 15.68 -23.04 18.17
C GLY A 10 15.83 -22.00 17.05
N PHE A 11 14.83 -21.15 16.85
CA PHE A 11 14.90 -20.02 15.93
C PHE A 11 15.22 -18.72 16.67
N SER A 12 16.01 -17.87 16.02
CA SER A 12 16.27 -16.48 16.43
C SER A 12 15.74 -15.55 15.34
N LEU A 13 14.98 -14.54 15.76
CA LEU A 13 14.43 -13.51 14.90
C LEU A 13 15.16 -12.19 15.18
N VAL A 14 15.73 -11.59 14.13
CA VAL A 14 16.37 -10.28 14.19
C VAL A 14 15.63 -9.34 13.26
N VAL A 15 15.37 -8.12 13.71
CA VAL A 15 14.71 -7.08 12.91
C VAL A 15 15.59 -5.84 12.88
N GLY A 16 16.04 -5.47 11.68
CA GLY A 16 16.75 -4.22 11.41
C GLY A 16 15.84 -3.18 10.78
N VAL A 17 16.11 -1.89 10.99
CA VAL A 17 15.48 -0.80 10.23
C VAL A 17 16.44 -0.38 9.13
N LEU A 18 15.96 -0.36 7.90
CA LEU A 18 16.75 0.04 6.73
C LEU A 18 16.44 1.49 6.33
N SER A 19 17.48 2.20 5.91
CA SER A 19 17.42 3.52 5.28
C SER A 19 18.05 3.45 3.89
N ASP A 20 17.73 4.42 3.03
CA ASP A 20 18.32 4.55 1.67
C ASP A 20 18.21 3.29 0.78
N VAL A 21 17.11 2.54 0.92
CA VAL A 21 16.77 1.40 0.06
C VAL A 21 16.60 1.85 -1.39
N ALA A 22 17.57 1.47 -2.24
CA ALA A 22 17.63 1.90 -3.63
C ALA A 22 16.36 1.57 -4.43
N ALA A 23 15.76 0.39 -4.21
CA ALA A 23 14.54 -0.05 -4.88
C ALA A 23 13.31 0.83 -4.55
N LEU A 24 13.35 1.59 -3.46
CA LEU A 24 12.27 2.47 -2.99
C LEU A 24 12.63 3.96 -3.12
N LYS A 25 13.64 4.30 -3.93
CA LYS A 25 14.09 5.68 -4.11
C LYS A 25 12.94 6.58 -4.59
N GLY A 26 12.80 7.74 -3.93
CA GLY A 26 11.78 8.73 -4.26
C GLY A 26 10.38 8.41 -3.71
N LYS A 27 10.22 7.31 -2.98
CA LYS A 27 9.01 6.98 -2.23
C LYS A 27 9.14 7.45 -0.77
N ASP A 28 8.00 7.69 -0.13
CA ASP A 28 7.91 7.78 1.32
C ASP A 28 7.71 6.36 1.87
N TYR A 29 8.65 5.86 2.68
CA TYR A 29 8.60 4.49 3.15
C TYR A 29 9.27 4.30 4.52
N LYS A 30 8.93 3.17 5.17
CA LYS A 30 9.73 2.55 6.23
C LYS A 30 10.11 1.15 5.79
N ALA A 31 11.37 0.76 5.96
CA ALA A 31 11.85 -0.57 5.57
C ALA A 31 12.40 -1.32 6.78
N TYR A 32 12.07 -2.62 6.84
CA TYR A 32 12.45 -3.52 7.92
C TYR A 32 13.11 -4.76 7.33
N ASP A 33 14.34 -5.04 7.73
CA ASP A 33 15.02 -6.29 7.41
C ASP A 33 14.65 -7.34 8.46
N ILE A 34 13.95 -8.38 8.03
CA ILE A 34 13.53 -9.47 8.92
C ILE A 34 14.44 -10.66 8.60
N GLN A 35 15.26 -11.05 9.56
CA GLN A 35 16.16 -12.19 9.42
C GLN A 35 15.79 -13.26 10.43
N LEU A 36 15.75 -14.49 9.94
CA LEU A 36 15.53 -15.67 10.75
C LEU A 36 16.75 -16.57 10.65
N SER A 37 17.17 -17.13 11.77
CA SER A 37 18.27 -18.09 11.82
C SER A 37 17.96 -19.21 12.80
N ASN A 38 18.58 -20.37 12.60
CA ASN A 38 18.61 -21.45 13.58
C ASN A 38 20.06 -21.94 13.77
N GLN A 39 20.24 -23.07 14.46
CA GLN A 39 21.56 -23.68 14.69
C GLN A 39 22.35 -24.01 13.41
N ASN A 40 21.68 -24.12 12.25
CA ASN A 40 22.29 -24.39 10.96
C ASN A 40 22.60 -23.11 10.15
N GLY A 41 22.30 -21.92 10.70
CA GLY A 41 22.53 -20.63 10.06
C GLY A 41 21.24 -19.93 9.61
N PRO A 42 21.32 -19.01 8.62
CA PRO A 42 20.19 -18.26 8.11
C PRO A 42 19.11 -19.15 7.48
N VAL A 43 17.84 -18.82 7.75
CA VAL A 43 16.66 -19.53 7.24
C VAL A 43 15.84 -18.55 6.41
N HIS A 44 15.85 -18.77 5.09
CA HIS A 44 15.19 -17.86 4.14
C HIS A 44 13.78 -18.33 3.79
N GLN A 45 13.49 -19.63 3.86
CA GLN A 45 12.19 -20.20 3.50
C GLN A 45 11.52 -20.79 4.74
N ILE A 46 10.23 -20.50 4.88
CA ILE A 46 9.38 -20.97 5.96
C ILE A 46 7.99 -21.32 5.44
N SER A 47 7.30 -22.20 6.16
CA SER A 47 5.86 -22.36 6.08
C SER A 47 5.16 -21.01 6.21
N SER A 48 4.01 -20.89 5.54
CA SER A 48 3.20 -19.67 5.49
C SER A 48 3.02 -19.03 6.87
N THR A 49 3.44 -17.76 6.98
CA THR A 49 3.52 -17.01 8.24
C THR A 49 2.89 -15.66 8.08
N VAL A 50 2.13 -15.26 9.11
CA VAL A 50 1.55 -13.93 9.22
C VAL A 50 2.58 -12.99 9.85
N VAL A 51 2.88 -11.90 9.16
CA VAL A 51 3.75 -10.82 9.63
C VAL A 51 2.89 -9.60 9.97
N THR A 52 3.20 -8.93 11.07
CA THR A 52 2.54 -7.69 11.49
C THR A 52 3.57 -6.59 11.67
N ILE A 53 3.45 -5.50 10.92
CA ILE A 53 4.39 -4.36 10.94
C ILE A 53 3.66 -3.11 11.47
N PRO A 54 4.26 -2.35 12.40
CA PRO A 54 3.71 -1.05 12.80
C PRO A 54 3.87 -0.01 11.68
N VAL A 55 2.83 0.79 11.47
CA VAL A 55 2.78 1.85 10.46
C VAL A 55 2.43 3.19 11.11
N ASP A 56 2.69 4.28 10.38
CA ASP A 56 2.28 5.62 10.80
C ASP A 56 0.76 5.80 10.55
N PRO A 57 -0.08 5.97 11.59
CA PRO A 57 -1.52 6.11 11.42
C PRO A 57 -1.93 7.41 10.70
N ASN A 58 -1.03 8.37 10.56
CA ASN A 58 -1.27 9.63 9.85
C ASN A 58 -0.97 9.53 8.35
N LYS A 59 -0.42 8.38 7.89
CA LYS A 59 -0.09 8.15 6.48
C LYS A 59 -0.91 6.99 5.93
N GLU A 60 -1.36 7.13 4.70
CA GLU A 60 -2.06 6.04 4.01
C GLU A 60 -1.03 5.07 3.42
N VAL A 61 -1.14 3.78 3.75
CA VAL A 61 -0.28 2.74 3.18
C VAL A 61 -0.69 2.47 1.73
N GLU A 62 0.25 2.60 0.81
CA GLU A 62 0.10 2.32 -0.62
C GLU A 62 0.38 0.85 -0.92
N ALA A 63 1.47 0.32 -0.37
CA ALA A 63 1.92 -1.03 -0.66
C ALA A 63 2.80 -1.61 0.46
N ILE A 64 2.81 -2.93 0.55
CA ILE A 64 3.83 -3.72 1.26
C ILE A 64 4.61 -4.49 0.21
N ALA A 65 5.94 -4.32 0.19
CA ALA A 65 6.79 -4.97 -0.80
C ALA A 65 7.99 -5.65 -0.13
N ALA A 66 8.23 -6.94 -0.42
CA ALA A 66 9.53 -7.54 -0.17
C ALA A 66 10.54 -6.99 -1.19
N ILE A 67 11.77 -6.80 -0.72
CA ILE A 67 12.90 -6.35 -1.52
C ILE A 67 13.80 -7.56 -1.69
N GLY A 68 13.88 -8.09 -2.92
CA GLY A 68 14.81 -9.16 -3.23
C GLY A 68 16.26 -8.69 -3.15
N GLU A 69 17.20 -9.63 -2.98
CA GLU A 69 18.64 -9.34 -3.02
C GLU A 69 19.07 -8.72 -4.36
N ASP A 70 18.33 -9.00 -5.44
CA ASP A 70 18.51 -8.41 -6.76
C ASP A 70 17.86 -7.03 -6.92
N GLY A 71 17.26 -6.49 -5.86
CA GLY A 71 16.56 -5.22 -5.83
C GLY A 71 15.15 -5.25 -6.43
N LYS A 72 14.64 -6.41 -6.87
CA LYS A 72 13.26 -6.51 -7.35
C LYS A 72 12.26 -6.42 -6.19
N LEU A 73 11.10 -5.85 -6.48
CA LEU A 73 10.01 -5.72 -5.52
C LEU A 73 8.95 -6.80 -5.75
N GLU A 74 8.56 -7.48 -4.69
CA GLU A 74 7.41 -8.39 -4.65
C GLU A 74 6.32 -7.80 -3.76
N ASN A 75 5.15 -7.49 -4.33
CA ASN A 75 4.06 -6.84 -3.60
C ASN A 75 3.15 -7.85 -2.89
N TYR A 76 2.74 -7.50 -1.68
CA TYR A 76 1.87 -8.31 -0.84
C TYR A 76 0.50 -7.66 -0.68
N GLN A 77 -0.54 -8.50 -0.71
CA GLN A 77 -1.83 -8.11 -0.15
C GLN A 77 -1.69 -7.96 1.36
N PHE A 78 -2.27 -6.89 1.90
CA PHE A 78 -2.21 -6.60 3.33
C PHE A 78 -3.57 -6.20 3.86
N THR A 79 -3.76 -6.40 5.16
CA THR A 79 -4.90 -5.89 5.93
C THR A 79 -4.40 -4.83 6.88
N LEU A 80 -5.11 -3.71 6.96
CA LEU A 80 -4.86 -2.67 7.95
C LEU A 80 -5.79 -2.92 9.15
N ASN A 81 -5.27 -2.81 10.36
CA ASN A 81 -6.10 -2.94 11.56
C ASN A 81 -7.03 -1.72 11.74
N ALA A 82 -8.02 -1.84 12.63
CA ALA A 82 -9.09 -0.85 12.76
C ALA A 82 -8.62 0.58 13.09
N ASP A 83 -7.57 0.71 13.91
CA ASP A 83 -6.98 2.01 14.29
C ASP A 83 -5.90 2.51 13.30
N LYS A 84 -5.64 1.75 12.24
CA LYS A 84 -4.67 2.06 11.18
C LYS A 84 -3.21 2.14 11.64
N THR A 85 -2.85 1.53 12.77
CA THR A 85 -1.48 1.54 13.31
C THR A 85 -0.64 0.33 12.90
N LYS A 86 -1.24 -0.71 12.32
CA LYS A 86 -0.57 -1.97 11.95
C LYS A 86 -1.08 -2.52 10.63
N VAL A 87 -0.16 -3.02 9.82
CA VAL A 87 -0.45 -3.82 8.63
C VAL A 87 -0.11 -5.27 8.88
N THR A 88 -0.93 -6.17 8.35
CA THR A 88 -0.75 -7.61 8.43
C THR A 88 -0.73 -8.21 7.03
N PHE A 89 0.25 -9.06 6.74
CA PHE A 89 0.36 -9.78 5.47
C PHE A 89 0.91 -11.19 5.70
N THR A 90 0.77 -12.05 4.70
CA THR A 90 1.22 -13.44 4.76
C THR A 90 2.39 -13.65 3.80
N THR A 91 3.45 -14.29 4.27
CA THR A 91 4.65 -14.62 3.47
C THR A 91 5.17 -16.02 3.78
N ASN A 92 6.01 -16.56 2.90
CA ASN A 92 6.68 -17.86 3.04
C ASN A 92 8.21 -17.74 3.04
N HIS A 93 8.74 -16.53 3.03
CA HIS A 93 10.16 -16.27 3.17
C HIS A 93 10.34 -15.03 4.03
N PHE A 94 11.53 -14.83 4.58
CA PHE A 94 11.88 -13.58 5.23
C PHE A 94 12.93 -12.83 4.42
N SER A 95 12.77 -11.52 4.36
CA SER A 95 13.60 -10.58 3.60
C SER A 95 13.49 -9.18 4.23
N ALA A 96 14.03 -8.18 3.54
CA ALA A 96 13.66 -6.79 3.74
C ALA A 96 12.26 -6.50 3.18
N TYR A 97 11.44 -5.81 3.97
CA TYR A 97 10.09 -5.38 3.59
C TYR A 97 9.96 -3.86 3.70
N GLY A 98 9.47 -3.23 2.64
CA GLY A 98 9.07 -1.83 2.61
C GLY A 98 7.58 -1.65 2.87
N VAL A 99 7.23 -0.80 3.84
CA VAL A 99 5.92 -0.15 3.94
C VAL A 99 5.99 1.15 3.17
N VAL A 100 5.34 1.21 2.01
CA VAL A 100 5.30 2.40 1.15
C VAL A 100 4.04 3.19 1.46
N TYR A 101 4.18 4.50 1.68
CA TYR A 101 3.07 5.41 1.94
C TYR A 101 2.71 6.19 0.68
N LYS A 102 1.41 6.49 0.53
CA LYS A 102 0.95 7.39 -0.53
C LYS A 102 1.59 8.75 -0.34
N SER A 103 2.17 9.27 -1.43
CA SER A 103 2.65 10.64 -1.44
C SER A 103 1.47 11.61 -1.35
N ALA A 104 1.59 12.63 -0.50
CA ALA A 104 0.64 13.74 -0.51
C ALA A 104 0.63 14.36 -1.92
N PRO A 105 -0.54 14.69 -2.49
CA PRO A 105 -0.60 15.38 -3.77
C PRO A 105 0.18 16.68 -3.64
N LYS A 106 1.30 16.79 -4.35
CA LYS A 106 1.97 18.07 -4.53
C LYS A 106 0.99 18.94 -5.29
N VAL A 107 0.34 19.87 -4.60
CA VAL A 107 -0.26 21.02 -5.25
C VAL A 107 0.91 21.72 -5.94
N MET A 108 1.09 21.50 -7.24
CA MET A 108 1.91 22.38 -8.05
C MET A 108 1.23 23.75 -7.95
N GLN A 109 1.68 24.57 -7.01
CA GLN A 109 1.48 26.00 -7.16
C GLN A 109 2.18 26.35 -8.46
N LYS A 110 1.39 26.52 -9.53
CA LYS A 110 1.81 27.37 -10.62
C LYS A 110 2.15 28.69 -9.95
N GLU A 111 3.45 28.98 -9.88
CA GLU A 111 3.98 30.30 -9.64
C GLU A 111 3.37 31.20 -10.71
N ASN A 112 2.21 31.78 -10.38
CA ASN A 112 1.63 32.86 -11.14
C ASN A 112 2.36 34.09 -10.65
N ASP A 113 3.34 34.52 -11.45
CA ASP A 113 3.85 35.87 -11.39
C ASP A 113 2.69 36.84 -11.17
N ARG A 114 2.78 37.59 -10.08
CA ARG A 114 1.79 38.57 -9.65
C ARG A 114 1.53 39.58 -10.77
N LYS A 115 0.42 39.41 -11.49
CA LYS A 115 -0.46 40.51 -11.86
C LYS A 115 -1.85 40.18 -11.34
N LEU A 116 -2.31 40.97 -10.36
CA LEU A 116 -3.66 40.91 -9.85
C LEU A 116 -4.65 41.20 -10.99
N PRO A 117 -5.64 40.33 -11.28
CA PRO A 117 -6.80 40.77 -12.02
C PRO A 117 -7.63 41.68 -11.11
N SER A 118 -7.83 42.91 -11.57
CA SER A 118 -8.70 43.89 -10.92
C SER A 118 -10.16 43.44 -11.05
N THR A 119 -10.80 43.24 -9.88
CA THR A 119 -12.24 43.28 -9.56
C THR A 119 -13.27 42.65 -10.52
N GLY A 120 -14.03 41.66 -10.02
CA GLY A 120 -15.46 41.58 -10.31
C GLY A 120 -16.01 40.49 -11.23
N GLN A 121 -15.35 39.33 -11.42
CA GLN A 121 -15.95 38.20 -12.14
C GLN A 121 -15.67 36.86 -11.46
N THR A 122 -16.74 36.19 -11.05
CA THR A 122 -16.76 34.81 -10.56
C THR A 122 -16.27 33.88 -11.67
N MET A 123 -15.04 33.37 -11.56
CA MET A 123 -14.58 32.29 -12.43
C MET A 123 -15.03 30.95 -11.85
N SER A 124 -16.14 30.43 -12.40
CA SER A 124 -16.58 29.05 -12.21
C SER A 124 -15.46 28.10 -12.57
N MET A 125 -15.05 27.26 -11.61
CA MET A 125 -14.16 26.14 -11.87
C MET A 125 -14.94 25.00 -12.54
N VAL A 126 -15.26 25.19 -13.83
CA VAL A 126 -15.71 24.12 -14.72
C VAL A 126 -14.46 23.51 -15.35
N GLY A 127 -13.83 22.61 -14.61
CA GLY A 127 -12.85 21.67 -15.14
C GLY A 127 -13.54 20.36 -15.49
N VAL A 128 -14.14 20.31 -16.68
CA VAL A 128 -14.62 19.07 -17.30
C VAL A 128 -13.41 18.18 -17.56
N ILE A 129 -13.38 16.98 -16.96
CA ILE A 129 -12.92 15.69 -17.51
C ILE A 129 -13.12 14.63 -16.41
N GLY A 130 -13.91 13.59 -16.72
CA GLY A 130 -14.23 12.49 -15.80
C GLY A 130 -15.60 11.85 -16.04
N GLY A 131 -16.33 12.27 -17.07
CA GLY A 131 -17.58 11.63 -17.49
C GLY A 131 -17.34 10.52 -18.51
N VAL A 132 -16.69 9.41 -18.13
CA VAL A 132 -16.87 8.07 -18.73
C VAL A 132 -16.38 7.07 -17.69
N LEU A 133 -17.28 6.28 -17.09
CA LEU A 133 -17.07 4.90 -16.57
C LEU A 133 -18.19 4.38 -15.64
N LEU A 134 -19.31 5.10 -15.43
CA LEU A 134 -20.47 4.58 -14.67
C LEU A 134 -21.73 4.31 -15.50
N SER A 135 -21.74 4.56 -16.82
CA SER A 135 -22.93 4.35 -17.65
C SER A 135 -23.17 2.88 -18.07
N ALA A 136 -22.20 1.97 -17.91
CA ALA A 136 -22.39 0.57 -18.33
C ALA A 136 -23.21 -0.28 -17.33
N LEU A 137 -23.05 -0.05 -16.02
CA LEU A 137 -23.77 -0.82 -14.99
C LEU A 137 -25.18 -0.26 -14.70
N GLY A 138 -25.39 1.06 -14.81
CA GLY A 138 -26.71 1.67 -14.58
C GLY A 138 -27.72 1.44 -15.71
N PHE A 139 -27.26 1.23 -16.95
CA PHE A 139 -28.15 1.04 -18.09
C PHE A 139 -28.80 -0.35 -18.11
N VAL A 140 -28.09 -1.38 -17.63
CA VAL A 140 -28.66 -2.74 -17.50
C VAL A 140 -29.77 -2.78 -16.44
N PHE A 141 -29.57 -2.13 -15.29
CA PHE A 141 -30.59 -2.11 -14.23
C PHE A 141 -31.85 -1.27 -14.61
N TYR A 142 -31.69 -0.21 -15.41
CA TYR A 142 -32.82 0.60 -15.85
C TYR A 142 -33.73 -0.12 -16.87
N LEU A 143 -33.17 -0.99 -17.72
CA LEU A 143 -33.97 -1.73 -18.70
C LEU A 143 -34.80 -2.86 -18.08
N GLU A 144 -34.30 -3.50 -17.02
CA GLU A 144 -34.99 -4.61 -16.34
C GLU A 144 -36.33 -4.16 -15.71
N LYS A 145 -36.40 -2.91 -15.19
CA LYS A 145 -37.56 -2.45 -14.41
C LYS A 145 -38.81 -2.16 -15.25
N ARG A 146 -38.73 -2.02 -16.58
CA ARG A 146 -39.91 -1.78 -17.44
C ARG A 146 -40.66 -3.03 -17.89
N ARG A 147 -40.13 -4.25 -17.67
CA ARG A 147 -40.81 -5.48 -18.10
C ARG A 147 -41.72 -6.13 -17.05
N ASN A 148 -41.67 -5.71 -15.78
CA ASN A 148 -42.44 -6.34 -14.70
C ASN A 148 -43.55 -5.47 -14.07
N HIS A 149 -43.90 -4.33 -14.69
CA HIS A 149 -45.10 -3.56 -14.33
C HIS A 149 -46.13 -3.52 -15.48
N LYS A 150 -46.43 -4.70 -16.01
CA LYS A 150 -47.72 -4.99 -16.64
C LYS A 150 -48.19 -6.36 -16.15
N ALA A 151 -48.90 -6.34 -15.03
CA ALA A 151 -49.98 -7.24 -14.67
C ALA A 151 -50.92 -6.45 -13.76
#